data_AF-A0A427L0W0-F1
#
_entry.id   AF-A0A427L0W0-F1
#
_cell.length_a   1.000
_cell.length_b   1.000
_cell.length_c   1.000
_cell.angle_alpha   90.00
_cell.angle_beta   90.00
_cell.angle_gamma   90.00
#
_symmetry.space_group_name_H-M   'P 1'
#
loop_
_entity.id
_entity.type
_entity.pdbx_description
1 polymer ?
#
loop_
_entity_poly.entity_id
_entity_poly.type
_entity_poly.pdbx_seq_one_letter_code
_entity_poly.pdbx_strand_id
1 'polypeptide(L)'
;MIGVLALVVVLTMAGPAPAQIVSSADEEAAREVLQHLMRTDPEFAEVQFRLVKSQAALSVRIERLVATGVLCKLLSEDDARLIVANGRQDMNAGRVLLLEEQKDAFEIYWEGLRDGAQAASDHAPPEPAECEAFSRPGGTLVKLLTWTDRPQFLDSGVRASPRTLP
;
A
#
# COMPACT_ATOMS: atom_id res chain seq x y z
N MET A 1 21.62 -9.96 -33.21
CA MET A 1 20.17 -10.20 -33.39
C MET A 1 19.51 -10.15 -32.03
N ILE A 2 18.65 -9.15 -31.87
CA ILE A 2 17.91 -8.78 -30.66
C ILE A 2 16.84 -9.86 -30.44
N GLY A 3 16.87 -10.52 -29.28
CA GLY A 3 15.78 -11.37 -28.80
C GLY A 3 14.98 -10.58 -27.77
N VAL A 4 14.02 -9.78 -28.23
CA VAL A 4 13.06 -9.10 -27.35
C VAL A 4 12.14 -10.16 -26.74
N LEU A 5 12.38 -10.54 -25.48
CA LEU A 5 11.38 -11.20 -24.67
C LEU A 5 10.48 -10.11 -24.08
N ALA A 6 9.45 -9.78 -24.84
CA ALA A 6 8.36 -8.93 -24.40
C ALA A 6 7.59 -9.67 -23.29
N LEU A 7 7.81 -9.29 -22.02
CA LEU A 7 6.89 -9.65 -20.95
C LEU A 7 5.72 -8.65 -21.00
N VAL A 8 4.75 -8.98 -21.84
CA VAL A 8 3.42 -8.35 -21.83
C VAL A 8 2.77 -8.73 -20.51
N VAL A 9 2.61 -7.77 -19.59
CA VAL A 9 1.68 -7.92 -18.47
C VAL A 9 0.27 -7.89 -19.06
N VAL A 10 -0.28 -9.07 -19.31
CA VAL A 10 -1.64 -9.25 -19.78
C VAL A 10 -2.58 -8.96 -18.61
N LEU A 11 -3.28 -7.82 -18.67
CA LEU A 11 -4.55 -7.65 -17.97
C LEU A 11 -5.57 -8.59 -18.61
N THR A 12 -5.77 -9.78 -18.03
CA THR A 12 -6.92 -10.63 -18.35
C THR A 12 -7.67 -11.05 -17.11
N MET A 13 -8.96 -10.70 -17.12
CA MET A 13 -10.03 -11.29 -16.32
C MET A 13 -10.03 -12.82 -16.52
N ALA A 14 -9.48 -13.57 -15.56
CA ALA A 14 -9.65 -15.02 -15.43
C ALA A 14 -9.47 -15.40 -13.96
N GLY A 15 -10.19 -16.43 -13.50
CA GLY A 15 -10.24 -16.89 -12.10
C GLY A 15 -8.88 -17.24 -11.48
N PRO A 16 -8.85 -17.65 -10.20
CA PRO A 16 -7.64 -17.67 -9.39
C PRO A 16 -6.63 -18.68 -9.96
N ALA A 17 -5.68 -18.18 -10.74
CA ALA A 17 -4.46 -18.91 -11.02
C ALA A 17 -3.75 -19.14 -9.67
N PRO A 18 -3.18 -20.34 -9.43
CA PRO A 18 -2.40 -20.57 -8.23
C PRO A 18 -1.30 -19.52 -8.19
N ALA A 19 -1.14 -18.85 -7.05
CA ALA A 19 -0.04 -17.92 -6.81
C ALA A 19 1.25 -18.63 -7.24
N GLN A 20 1.82 -18.23 -8.37
CA GLN A 20 3.11 -18.74 -8.79
C GLN A 20 4.08 -18.36 -7.68
N ILE A 21 4.70 -19.36 -7.06
CA ILE A 21 5.78 -19.15 -6.10
C ILE A 21 6.93 -18.58 -6.92
N VAL A 22 6.99 -17.25 -7.01
CA VAL A 22 8.13 -16.54 -7.58
C VAL A 22 9.32 -16.87 -6.68
N SER A 23 10.38 -17.42 -7.24
CA SER A 23 11.57 -17.73 -6.44
C SER A 23 12.25 -16.41 -6.03
N SER A 24 12.91 -16.39 -4.88
CA SER A 24 13.66 -15.20 -4.45
C SER A 24 14.75 -14.77 -5.46
N ALA A 25 15.25 -15.72 -6.27
CA ALA A 25 16.18 -15.44 -7.36
C ALA A 25 15.50 -14.68 -8.52
N ASP A 26 14.24 -14.98 -8.82
CA ASP A 26 13.47 -14.28 -9.86
C ASP A 26 13.12 -12.85 -9.42
N GLU A 27 12.85 -12.63 -8.13
CA GLU A 27 12.61 -11.29 -7.57
C GLU A 27 13.86 -10.40 -7.62
N GLU A 28 15.03 -10.96 -7.29
CA GLU A 28 16.29 -10.21 -7.35
C GLU A 28 16.64 -9.85 -8.80
N ALA A 29 16.50 -10.80 -9.73
CA ALA A 29 16.74 -10.54 -11.15
C ALA A 29 15.79 -9.46 -11.70
N ALA A 30 14.50 -9.51 -11.33
CA ALA A 30 13.53 -8.48 -11.72
C ALA A 30 13.91 -7.10 -11.15
N ARG A 31 14.38 -7.05 -9.89
CA ARG A 31 14.88 -5.82 -9.26
C ARG A 31 16.07 -5.24 -10.02
N GLU A 32 17.07 -6.07 -10.34
CA GLU A 32 18.25 -5.62 -11.09
C GLU A 32 17.87 -5.04 -12.46
N VAL A 33 16.94 -5.68 -13.17
CA VAL A 33 16.42 -5.17 -14.45
C VAL A 33 15.74 -3.82 -14.28
N LEU A 34 14.86 -3.68 -13.27
CA LEU A 34 14.16 -2.42 -13.00
C LEU A 34 15.15 -1.30 -12.62
N GLN A 35 16.12 -1.57 -11.76
CA GLN A 35 17.14 -0.59 -11.41
C GLN A 35 18.03 -0.24 -12.60
N HIS A 36 18.34 -1.20 -13.48
CA HIS A 36 19.06 -0.91 -14.71
C HIS A 36 18.27 0.05 -15.59
N LEU A 37 16.97 -0.22 -15.81
CA LEU A 37 16.09 0.67 -16.57
C LEU A 37 16.04 2.07 -15.96
N MET A 38 15.90 2.19 -14.64
CA MET A 38 15.91 3.49 -13.95
C MET A 38 17.24 4.26 -14.12
N ARG A 39 18.38 3.57 -14.18
CA ARG A 39 19.67 4.25 -14.44
C ARG A 39 19.79 4.73 -15.89
N THR A 40 19.16 4.04 -16.83
CA THR A 40 19.25 4.36 -18.27
C THR A 40 18.15 5.29 -18.77
N ASP A 41 17.03 5.38 -18.06
CA ASP A 41 15.85 6.17 -18.41
C ASP A 41 15.43 7.04 -17.21
N PRO A 42 15.85 8.33 -17.19
CA PRO A 42 15.51 9.26 -16.12
C PRO A 42 13.99 9.50 -15.96
N GLU A 43 13.21 9.46 -17.04
CA GLU A 43 11.75 9.65 -16.95
C GLU A 43 11.10 8.46 -16.25
N PHE A 44 11.56 7.25 -16.57
CA PHE A 44 11.13 6.04 -15.86
C PHE A 44 11.50 6.09 -14.38
N ALA A 45 12.72 6.52 -14.04
CA ALA A 45 13.15 6.69 -12.65
C ALA A 45 12.29 7.71 -11.88
N GLU A 46 11.87 8.81 -12.51
CA GLU A 46 10.98 9.80 -11.90
C GLU A 46 9.57 9.24 -11.68
N VAL A 47 9.02 8.51 -12.65
CA VAL A 47 7.72 7.84 -12.51
C VAL A 47 7.75 6.85 -11.35
N GLN A 48 8.78 6.01 -11.27
CA GLN A 48 8.94 5.05 -10.17
C GLN A 48 9.04 5.77 -8.83
N PHE A 49 9.84 6.84 -8.74
CA PHE A 49 9.94 7.61 -7.50
C PHE A 49 8.60 8.20 -7.05
N ARG A 50 7.79 8.73 -7.98
CA ARG A 50 6.43 9.23 -7.67
C ARG A 50 5.49 8.11 -7.21
N LEU A 51 5.60 6.92 -7.79
CA LEU A 51 4.81 5.77 -7.38
C LEU A 51 5.13 5.38 -5.92
N VAL A 52 6.42 5.27 -5.58
CA VAL A 52 6.85 4.92 -4.22
C VAL A 52 6.45 6.00 -3.21
N LYS A 53 6.55 7.28 -3.58
CA LYS A 53 6.03 8.40 -2.76
C LYS A 53 4.52 8.31 -2.53
N SER A 54 3.76 7.83 -3.51
CA SER A 54 2.31 7.63 -3.39
C SER A 54 1.98 6.44 -2.46
N GLN A 55 2.77 5.37 -2.51
CA GLN A 55 2.66 4.23 -1.59
C GLN A 55 2.97 4.64 -0.14
N ALA A 56 3.98 5.50 0.07
CA ALA A 56 4.28 6.05 1.39
C ALA A 56 3.14 6.91 1.94
N ALA A 57 2.57 7.79 1.12
CA ALA A 57 1.41 8.59 1.51
C ALA A 57 0.21 7.72 1.89
N LEU A 58 -0.02 6.63 1.13
CA LEU A 58 -1.06 5.66 1.45
C LEU A 58 -0.78 4.92 2.76
N SER A 59 0.46 4.48 3.01
CA SER A 59 0.85 3.82 4.26
C SER A 59 0.61 4.73 5.47
N VAL A 60 0.97 6.01 5.39
CA VAL A 60 0.71 6.99 6.48
C VAL A 60 -0.79 7.24 6.66
N ARG A 61 -1.55 7.35 5.58
CA ARG A 61 -3.02 7.45 5.63
C ARG A 61 -3.64 6.24 6.32
N ILE A 62 -3.19 5.03 6.00
CA ILE A 62 -3.64 3.80 6.65
C ILE A 62 -3.35 3.84 8.15
N GLU A 63 -2.15 4.22 8.56
CA GLU A 63 -1.79 4.35 9.99
C GLU A 63 -2.75 5.29 10.73
N ARG A 64 -3.06 6.46 10.15
CA ARG A 64 -4.02 7.41 10.72
C ARG A 64 -5.42 6.82 10.83
N LEU A 65 -5.92 6.19 9.77
CA LEU A 65 -7.27 5.62 9.77
C LEU A 65 -7.38 4.42 10.73
N VAL A 66 -6.31 3.63 10.89
CA VAL A 66 -6.22 2.59 11.92
C VAL A 66 -6.32 3.20 13.32
N ALA A 67 -5.61 4.30 13.59
CA ALA A 67 -5.74 5.00 14.88
C ALA A 67 -7.18 5.46 15.14
N THR A 68 -7.85 6.03 14.15
CA THR A 68 -9.29 6.37 14.24
C THR A 68 -10.14 5.14 14.55
N GLY A 69 -9.94 4.02 13.85
CA GLY A 69 -10.68 2.78 14.07
C GLY A 69 -10.49 2.20 15.47
N VAL A 70 -9.27 2.29 16.03
CA VAL A 70 -8.97 1.88 17.41
C VAL A 70 -9.63 2.82 18.42
N LEU A 71 -9.55 4.15 18.23
CA LEU A 71 -10.19 5.13 19.12
C LEU A 71 -11.72 4.99 19.14
N CYS A 72 -12.33 4.70 17.99
CA CYS A 72 -13.75 4.39 17.86
C CYS A 72 -14.13 2.99 18.40
N LYS A 73 -13.17 2.16 18.84
CA LYS A 73 -13.38 0.77 19.28
C LYS A 73 -14.02 -0.12 18.20
N LEU A 74 -13.74 0.17 16.94
CA LEU A 74 -14.25 -0.57 15.77
C LEU A 74 -13.23 -1.54 15.18
N LEU A 75 -11.96 -1.41 15.57
CA LEU A 75 -10.86 -2.23 15.09
C LEU A 75 -10.17 -2.92 16.27
N SER A 76 -9.96 -4.23 16.16
CA SER A 76 -9.17 -4.98 17.14
C SER A 76 -7.70 -4.61 17.04
N GLU A 77 -6.93 -4.78 18.12
CA GLU A 77 -5.48 -4.55 18.09
C GLU A 77 -4.77 -5.46 17.09
N ASP A 78 -5.22 -6.72 16.95
CA ASP A 78 -4.65 -7.68 16.01
C ASP A 78 -4.83 -7.22 14.56
N ASP A 79 -6.04 -6.79 14.20
CA ASP A 79 -6.34 -6.30 12.86
C ASP A 79 -5.60 -4.99 12.58
N ALA A 80 -5.55 -4.08 13.56
CA ALA A 80 -4.79 -2.84 13.47
C ALA A 80 -3.31 -3.11 13.16
N ARG A 81 -2.67 -4.05 13.87
CA ARG A 81 -1.26 -4.43 13.63
C ARG A 81 -1.06 -5.01 12.24
N LEU A 82 -1.94 -5.91 11.79
CA LEU A 82 -1.86 -6.51 10.46
C LEU A 82 -1.99 -5.47 9.34
N ILE A 83 -2.99 -4.59 9.44
CA ILE A 83 -3.24 -3.54 8.43
C ILE A 83 -2.04 -2.60 8.31
N VAL A 84 -1.48 -2.15 9.44
CA VAL A 84 -0.28 -1.29 9.43
C VAL A 84 0.92 -2.01 8.86
N ALA A 85 1.14 -3.27 9.24
CA ALA A 85 2.25 -4.07 8.73
C ALA A 85 2.16 -4.24 7.21
N ASN A 86 0.99 -4.58 6.68
CA ASN A 86 0.76 -4.75 5.25
C ASN A 86 0.90 -3.44 4.46
N GLY A 87 0.39 -2.33 5.00
CA GLY A 87 0.58 -1.00 4.39
C GLY A 87 2.06 -0.60 4.30
N ARG A 88 2.84 -0.89 5.35
CA ARG A 88 4.29 -0.66 5.35
C ARG A 88 5.04 -1.61 4.42
N GLN A 89 4.60 -2.86 4.32
CA GLN A 89 5.20 -3.84 3.42
C GLN A 89 5.11 -3.37 1.96
N ASP A 90 3.95 -2.88 1.52
CA ASP A 90 3.77 -2.39 0.14
C ASP A 90 4.65 -1.17 -0.16
N MET A 91 4.73 -0.21 0.78
CA MET A 91 5.65 0.92 0.67
C MET A 91 7.11 0.46 0.60
N ASN A 92 7.52 -0.48 1.46
CA ASN A 92 8.88 -0.99 1.50
C ASN A 92 9.26 -1.76 0.23
N ALA A 93 8.31 -2.49 -0.37
CA ALA A 93 8.50 -3.16 -1.66
C ALA A 93 8.80 -2.17 -2.79
N GLY A 94 8.18 -0.98 -2.78
CA GLY A 94 8.56 0.12 -3.67
C GLY A 94 9.93 0.71 -3.34
N ARG A 95 10.20 0.96 -2.05
CA ARG A 95 11.46 1.57 -1.58
C ARG A 95 12.71 0.80 -2.03
N VAL A 96 12.67 -0.52 -2.02
CA VAL A 96 13.84 -1.34 -2.43
C VAL A 96 14.19 -1.20 -3.92
N LEU A 97 13.27 -0.69 -4.75
CA LEU A 97 13.50 -0.46 -6.18
C LEU A 97 14.19 0.87 -6.46
N LEU A 98 14.19 1.81 -5.50
CA LEU A 98 14.76 3.14 -5.68
C LEU A 98 16.28 3.09 -5.91
N LEU A 99 16.77 4.00 -6.74
CA LEU A 99 18.21 4.28 -6.84
C LEU A 99 18.73 4.85 -5.52
N GLU A 100 20.02 4.70 -5.24
CA GLU A 100 20.57 5.18 -3.95
C GLU A 100 20.38 6.68 -3.76
N GLU A 101 20.52 7.50 -4.82
CA GLU A 101 20.29 8.94 -4.70
C GLU A 101 18.82 9.27 -4.36
N GLN A 102 17.89 8.39 -4.72
CA GLN A 102 16.46 8.56 -4.44
C GLN A 102 16.06 8.08 -3.05
N LYS A 103 16.83 7.18 -2.43
CA LYS A 103 16.49 6.63 -1.09
C LYS A 103 16.58 7.69 -0.01
N ASP A 104 17.64 8.50 0.00
CA ASP A 104 17.78 9.58 0.99
C ASP A 104 16.64 10.61 0.87
N ALA A 105 16.31 11.00 -0.37
CA ALA A 105 15.19 11.90 -0.64
C ALA A 105 13.83 11.29 -0.26
N PHE A 106 13.68 9.97 -0.42
CA PHE A 106 12.49 9.25 0.01
C PHE A 106 12.31 9.25 1.52
N GLU A 107 13.38 8.96 2.28
CA GLU A 107 13.31 8.91 3.75
C GLU A 107 12.91 10.27 4.32
N ILE A 108 13.50 11.38 3.84
CA ILE A 108 13.11 12.74 4.23
C ILE A 108 11.63 13.01 3.93
N TYR A 109 11.16 12.59 2.75
CA TYR A 109 9.76 12.76 2.37
C TYR A 109 8.82 11.93 3.26
N TRP A 110 9.17 10.68 3.55
CA TRP A 110 8.35 9.80 4.38
C TRP A 110 8.29 10.26 5.84
N GLU A 111 9.42 10.70 6.40
CA GLU A 111 9.46 11.33 7.72
C GLU A 111 8.57 12.57 7.77
N GLY A 112 8.70 13.47 6.80
CA GLY A 112 7.87 14.67 6.71
C GLY A 112 6.36 14.37 6.58
N LEU A 113 5.97 13.30 5.87
CA LEU A 113 4.58 12.86 5.82
C LEU A 113 4.07 12.40 7.19
N ARG A 114 4.88 11.65 7.93
CA ARG A 114 4.51 11.13 9.25
C ARG A 114 4.38 12.26 10.27
N ASP A 115 5.34 13.18 10.28
CA ASP A 115 5.30 14.35 11.14
C ASP A 115 4.09 15.24 10.82
N GLY A 116 3.85 15.49 9.53
CA GLY A 116 2.68 16.24 9.08
C GLY A 116 1.36 15.57 9.46
N ALA A 117 1.27 14.24 9.31
CA ALA A 117 0.08 13.49 9.70
C ALA A 117 -0.15 13.52 11.22
N GLN A 118 0.91 13.43 12.02
CA GLN A 118 0.86 13.52 13.47
C GLN A 118 0.45 14.93 13.92
N ALA A 119 1.04 15.98 13.33
CA ALA A 119 0.71 17.37 13.63
C ALA A 119 -0.74 17.72 13.25
N ALA A 120 -1.24 17.14 12.15
CA ALA A 120 -2.63 17.31 11.70
C ALA A 120 -3.63 16.39 12.40
N SER A 121 -3.19 15.57 13.36
CA SER A 121 -4.08 14.82 14.22
C SER A 121 -4.40 15.69 15.43
N ASP A 122 -5.62 16.24 15.47
CA ASP A 122 -6.16 16.72 16.74
C ASP A 122 -6.14 15.53 17.70
N HIS A 123 -5.48 15.68 18.85
CA HIS A 123 -5.35 14.60 19.84
C HIS A 123 -6.68 14.31 20.56
N ALA A 124 -7.77 14.93 20.09
CA ALA A 124 -9.12 14.70 20.56
C ALA A 124 -9.62 13.32 20.05
N PRO A 125 -10.36 12.57 20.87
CA PRO A 125 -11.08 11.39 20.40
C PRO A 125 -12.03 11.75 19.24
N PRO A 126 -12.26 10.85 18.27
CA PRO A 126 -13.22 11.07 17.20
C PRO A 126 -14.64 11.28 17.77
N GLU A 127 -15.40 12.17 17.15
CA GLU A 127 -16.79 12.42 17.53
C GLU A 127 -17.67 11.20 17.21
N PRO A 128 -18.78 10.96 17.94
CA PRO A 128 -19.67 9.82 17.68
C PRO A 128 -20.15 9.71 16.23
N ALA A 129 -20.45 10.84 15.59
CA ALA A 129 -20.86 10.89 14.19
C ALA A 129 -19.75 10.46 13.22
N GLU A 130 -18.49 10.73 13.55
CA GLU A 130 -17.32 10.28 12.78
C GLU A 130 -17.15 8.78 12.89
N CYS A 131 -17.28 8.22 14.10
CA CYS A 131 -17.25 6.77 14.32
C CYS A 131 -18.39 6.05 13.59
N GLU A 132 -19.61 6.61 13.60
CA GLU A 132 -20.73 6.07 12.83
C GLU A 132 -20.40 6.04 11.34
N ALA A 133 -19.98 7.18 10.77
CA ALA A 133 -19.61 7.29 9.36
C ALA A 133 -18.48 6.33 8.96
N PHE A 134 -17.49 6.15 9.83
CA PHE A 134 -16.36 5.25 9.62
C PHE A 134 -16.80 3.78 9.47
N SER A 135 -17.82 3.37 10.24
CA SER A 135 -18.33 1.99 10.30
C SER A 135 -19.42 1.64 9.29
N ARG A 136 -19.97 2.63 8.55
CA ARG A 136 -21.07 2.38 7.61
C ARG A 136 -20.71 1.29 6.59
N PRO A 137 -21.69 0.49 6.11
CA PRO A 137 -21.46 -0.50 5.06
C PRO A 137 -20.76 0.11 3.84
N GLY A 138 -19.70 -0.56 3.36
CA GLY A 138 -18.83 -0.04 2.29
C GLY A 138 -17.96 1.18 2.65
N GLY A 139 -18.01 1.64 3.90
CA GLY A 139 -17.24 2.75 4.44
C GLY A 139 -15.77 2.42 4.70
N THR A 140 -15.09 3.34 5.39
CA THR A 140 -13.63 3.27 5.62
C THR A 140 -13.20 2.02 6.37
N LEU A 141 -13.98 1.57 7.37
CA LEU A 141 -13.66 0.34 8.11
C LEU A 141 -13.58 -0.88 7.18
N VAL A 142 -14.55 -1.07 6.31
CA VAL A 142 -14.56 -2.23 5.39
C VAL A 142 -13.37 -2.17 4.44
N LYS A 143 -13.03 -0.98 3.93
CA LYS A 143 -11.85 -0.80 3.09
C LYS A 143 -10.56 -1.11 3.85
N LEU A 144 -10.40 -0.63 5.07
CA LEU A 144 -9.24 -0.96 5.91
C LEU A 144 -9.13 -2.46 6.17
N LEU A 145 -10.23 -3.15 6.45
CA LEU A 145 -10.20 -4.60 6.69
C LEU A 145 -9.71 -5.40 5.48
N THR A 146 -9.82 -4.88 4.26
CA THR A 146 -9.23 -5.53 3.07
C THR A 146 -7.70 -5.63 3.19
N TRP A 147 -7.06 -4.69 3.87
CA TRP A 147 -5.62 -4.69 4.12
C TRP A 147 -5.17 -5.73 5.15
N THR A 148 -6.07 -6.53 5.71
CA THR A 148 -5.69 -7.75 6.45
C THR A 148 -5.42 -8.94 5.53
N ASP A 149 -5.62 -8.78 4.21
CA ASP A 149 -5.59 -9.84 3.18
C ASP A 149 -6.59 -10.98 3.38
N ARG A 150 -7.43 -10.87 4.42
CA ARG A 150 -8.54 -11.80 4.66
C ARG A 150 -9.71 -11.40 3.75
N PRO A 151 -10.50 -12.38 3.24
CA PRO A 151 -11.71 -12.07 2.47
C PRO A 151 -12.66 -11.14 3.25
N GLN A 152 -12.99 -10.01 2.65
CA GLN A 152 -13.98 -9.06 3.18
C GLN A 152 -15.22 -9.04 2.29
N PHE A 153 -16.35 -8.60 2.85
CA PHE A 153 -17.63 -8.50 2.14
C PHE A 153 -18.24 -7.11 2.36
N LEU A 154 -18.76 -6.50 1.30
CA LEU A 154 -19.39 -5.17 1.31
C LEU A 154 -20.84 -5.23 1.82
N ASP A 155 -21.54 -6.31 1.48
CA ASP A 155 -22.89 -6.70 1.89
C ASP A 155 -23.06 -8.21 1.64
N SER A 156 -24.11 -8.82 2.18
CA SER A 156 -24.57 -10.21 2.00
C SER A 156 -24.22 -10.84 0.63
N GLY A 157 -23.02 -11.43 0.56
CA GLY A 157 -22.51 -12.18 -0.60
C GLY A 157 -21.61 -11.41 -1.58
N VAL A 158 -21.47 -10.08 -1.45
CA VAL A 158 -20.59 -9.28 -2.33
C VAL A 158 -19.20 -9.17 -1.71
N ARG A 159 -18.23 -9.91 -2.28
CA ARG A 159 -16.82 -9.86 -1.83
C ARG A 159 -16.19 -8.50 -2.19
N ALA A 160 -15.53 -7.88 -1.23
CA ALA A 160 -14.71 -6.70 -1.47
C ALA A 160 -13.42 -7.06 -2.22
N SER A 161 -12.85 -6.10 -2.94
CA SER A 161 -11.54 -6.26 -3.58
C SER A 161 -10.44 -6.52 -2.53
N PRO A 162 -9.44 -7.36 -2.82
CA PRO A 162 -8.42 -7.78 -1.84
C PRO A 162 -7.71 -6.64 -1.11
N ARG A 163 -7.44 -5.51 -1.77
CA ARG A 163 -6.98 -4.26 -1.13
C ARG A 163 -7.64 -3.07 -1.81
N THR A 164 -8.53 -2.41 -1.08
CA THR A 164 -9.23 -1.22 -1.57
C THR A 164 -8.63 0.02 -0.92
N LEU A 165 -8.41 1.08 -1.69
CA LEU A 165 -7.89 2.35 -1.16
C LEU A 165 -8.88 2.95 -0.15
N PRO A 166 -8.49 3.06 1.14
CA PRO A 166 -9.35 3.53 2.22
C PRO A 166 -9.52 5.05 2.21
#